data_AF-A0A1T2YH80-F1
#
_entry.id   AF-A0A1T2YH80-F1
#
_cell.length_a   1.000
_cell.length_b   1.000
_cell.length_c   1.000
_cell.angle_alpha   90.00
_cell.angle_beta   90.00
_cell.angle_gamma   90.00
#
_symmetry.space_group_name_H-M   'P 1'
#
loop_
_entity.id
_entity.type
_entity.pdbx_description
1 polymer ?
#
loop_
_entity_poly.entity_id
_entity_poly.type
_entity_poly.pdbx_seq_one_letter_code
_entity_poly.pdbx_strand_id
1 'polypeptide(L)'
;MHSVAFDRCVADRAADRAEALRRLLDDANPNPRQQALAEPGPDDYQDADFPDTPNPMLYQGARSVTAAERRALPYKIRITWKYTAKTLRPAPRDLSRMEQMRSLIVPAVQEQGLAKWLCTVTGGQQVQWIFYAKSEETFMAGVNAALAKSGPYPLAFTTHKELAPSGEMGGAETIRITPKTCME
;
A
#
# COMPACT_ATOMS: atom_id res chain seq x y z
N MET A 1 -35.39 27.40 16.78
CA MET A 1 -35.61 27.83 15.38
C MET A 1 -34.26 28.02 14.75
N HIS A 2 -33.96 27.27 13.69
CA HIS A 2 -32.73 27.47 12.92
C HIS A 2 -32.87 28.71 12.03
N SER A 3 -31.74 29.31 11.65
CA SER A 3 -31.74 30.48 10.78
C SER A 3 -32.06 30.06 9.35
N VAL A 4 -32.70 30.95 8.59
CA VAL A 4 -33.02 30.72 7.17
C VAL A 4 -31.77 30.36 6.34
N ALA A 5 -30.60 30.90 6.72
CA ALA A 5 -29.33 30.57 6.10
C ALA A 5 -28.87 29.13 6.39
N PHE A 6 -29.11 28.63 7.60
CA PHE A 6 -28.80 27.25 7.97
C PHE A 6 -29.70 26.27 7.20
N ASP A 7 -31.00 26.54 7.14
CA ASP A 7 -31.95 25.68 6.43
C ASP A 7 -31.64 25.60 4.93
N ARG A 8 -31.22 26.72 4.33
CA ARG A 8 -30.75 26.76 2.94
C ARG A 8 -29.48 25.94 2.72
N CYS A 9 -28.48 26.06 3.60
CA CYS A 9 -27.26 25.27 3.51
C CYS A 9 -27.52 23.76 3.60
N VAL A 10 -28.45 23.35 4.48
CA VAL A 10 -28.85 21.95 4.62
C VAL A 10 -29.57 21.45 3.36
N ALA A 11 -30.45 22.27 2.78
CA ALA A 11 -31.15 21.94 1.55
C ALA A 11 -30.20 21.82 0.35
N ASP A 12 -29.28 22.77 0.19
CA ASP A 12 -28.28 22.75 -0.89
C ASP A 12 -27.41 21.49 -0.79
N ARG A 13 -26.94 21.15 0.41
CA ARG A 13 -26.13 19.94 0.66
C ARG A 13 -26.90 18.65 0.38
N ALA A 14 -28.20 18.63 0.64
CA ALA A 14 -29.04 17.48 0.33
C ALA A 14 -29.24 17.32 -1.19
N ALA A 15 -29.41 18.42 -1.92
CA ALA A 15 -29.52 18.43 -3.38
C ALA A 15 -28.22 17.94 -4.05
N ASP A 16 -27.07 18.46 -3.62
CA ASP A 16 -25.76 18.04 -4.14
C ASP A 16 -25.52 16.55 -3.94
N ARG A 17 -25.88 16.02 -2.78
CA ARG A 17 -25.72 14.59 -2.47
C ARG A 17 -26.64 13.72 -3.34
N ALA A 18 -27.87 14.16 -3.57
CA ALA A 18 -28.82 13.45 -4.42
C ALA A 18 -28.36 13.43 -5.88
N GLU A 19 -27.83 14.55 -6.38
CA GLU A 19 -27.29 14.62 -7.73
C GLU A 19 -26.04 13.76 -7.92
N ALA A 20 -25.11 13.79 -6.97
CA ALA A 20 -23.92 12.94 -7.00
C ALA A 20 -24.29 11.45 -6.98
N LEU A 21 -25.26 11.05 -6.15
CA LEU A 21 -25.76 9.68 -6.12
C LEU A 21 -26.42 9.29 -7.43
N ARG A 22 -27.22 10.18 -8.03
CA ARG A 22 -27.85 9.93 -9.33
C ARG A 22 -26.81 9.68 -10.42
N ARG A 23 -25.74 10.48 -10.46
CA ARG A 23 -24.63 10.30 -11.42
C ARG A 23 -23.87 8.98 -11.23
N LEU A 24 -23.77 8.49 -9.99
CA LEU A 24 -23.13 7.20 -9.69
C LEU A 24 -23.99 5.99 -10.08
N LEU A 25 -25.31 6.15 -10.15
CA LEU A 25 -26.28 5.10 -10.42
C LEU A 25 -26.82 5.14 -11.87
N ASP A 26 -26.34 6.07 -12.69
CA ASP A 26 -26.75 6.18 -14.09
C ASP A 26 -26.06 5.10 -14.94
N ASP A 27 -26.74 3.97 -15.11
CA ASP A 27 -26.29 2.81 -15.90
C ASP A 27 -26.18 3.10 -17.41
N ALA A 28 -26.68 4.24 -17.89
CA ALA A 28 -26.58 4.67 -19.28
C ALA A 28 -25.23 5.33 -19.63
N ASN A 29 -24.37 5.57 -18.64
CA ASN A 29 -22.98 5.94 -18.86
C ASN A 29 -22.12 4.67 -18.82
N PRO A 30 -21.66 4.14 -19.98
CA PRO A 30 -20.82 2.95 -20.00
C PRO A 30 -19.44 3.30 -19.44
N ASN A 31 -19.32 3.19 -18.12
CA ASN A 31 -18.10 3.22 -17.32
C ASN A 31 -17.25 4.51 -17.32
N PRO A 32 -17.43 5.39 -16.32
CA PRO A 32 -16.32 6.17 -15.78
C PRO A 32 -15.34 5.30 -14.96
N ARG A 33 -15.78 4.12 -14.48
CA ARG A 33 -15.00 3.26 -13.56
C ARG A 33 -13.92 2.38 -14.22
N GLN A 34 -13.90 2.29 -15.55
CA GLN A 34 -12.86 1.57 -16.27
C GLN A 34 -11.75 2.49 -16.82
N GLN A 35 -11.92 3.80 -16.72
CA GLN A 35 -10.83 4.75 -16.96
C GLN A 35 -10.05 4.91 -15.65
N ALA A 36 -9.01 4.10 -15.52
CA ALA A 36 -7.95 4.18 -14.52
C ALA A 36 -8.43 4.38 -13.07
N LEU A 37 -8.59 3.27 -12.33
CA LEU A 37 -8.54 3.28 -10.86
C LEU A 37 -7.12 3.53 -10.30
N ALA A 38 -6.21 4.08 -11.11
CA ALA A 38 -5.14 4.90 -10.62
C ALA A 38 -5.64 6.33 -10.68
N GLU A 39 -6.13 6.87 -9.55
CA GLU A 39 -6.12 8.33 -9.41
C GLU A 39 -4.68 8.78 -9.74
N PRO A 40 -4.45 9.81 -10.58
CA PRO A 40 -3.13 10.37 -10.75
C PRO A 40 -2.69 10.89 -9.38
N GLY A 41 -1.99 10.03 -8.65
CA GLY A 41 -1.23 10.43 -7.48
C GLY A 41 -0.14 11.40 -7.93
N PRO A 42 0.50 12.11 -7.00
CA PRO A 42 1.51 13.13 -7.27
C PRO A 42 2.83 12.60 -7.91
N ASP A 43 2.79 11.44 -8.58
CA ASP A 43 3.91 10.51 -8.72
C ASP A 43 4.27 10.11 -10.16
N ASP A 44 3.52 10.64 -11.14
CA ASP A 44 3.77 10.48 -12.57
C ASP A 44 3.98 9.00 -13.01
N TYR A 45 3.20 8.06 -12.44
CA TYR A 45 3.26 6.65 -12.84
C TYR A 45 2.65 6.48 -14.25
N GLN A 46 3.35 5.72 -15.09
CA GLN A 46 2.87 5.35 -16.43
C GLN A 46 2.11 4.02 -16.38
N ASP A 47 1.30 3.70 -17.39
CA ASP A 47 0.58 2.41 -17.43
C ASP A 47 1.52 1.20 -17.32
N ALA A 48 2.72 1.29 -17.91
CA ALA A 48 3.76 0.25 -17.81
C ALA A 48 4.35 0.07 -16.40
N ASP A 49 4.14 1.04 -15.50
CA ASP A 49 4.57 1.00 -14.11
C ASP A 49 3.65 0.14 -13.24
N PHE A 50 2.50 -0.32 -13.76
CA PHE A 50 1.53 -1.17 -13.06
C PHE A 50 1.73 -2.66 -13.38
N PRO A 51 1.41 -3.57 -12.44
CA PRO A 51 1.42 -5.01 -12.71
C PRO A 51 0.42 -5.35 -13.82
N ASP A 52 0.74 -6.38 -14.61
CA ASP A 52 -0.11 -6.79 -15.73
C ASP A 52 -1.46 -7.37 -15.26
N THR A 53 -1.60 -7.69 -13.97
CA THR A 53 -2.83 -8.21 -13.39
C THR A 53 -3.88 -7.10 -13.19
N PRO A 54 -5.12 -7.26 -13.70
CA PRO A 54 -6.12 -6.19 -13.78
C PRO A 54 -6.84 -5.89 -12.46
N ASN A 55 -6.30 -6.32 -11.31
CA ASN A 55 -6.99 -6.14 -10.03
C ASN A 55 -6.72 -4.72 -9.52
N PRO A 56 -7.76 -3.90 -9.23
CA PRO A 56 -7.53 -2.56 -8.69
C PRO A 56 -6.77 -2.66 -7.37
N MET A 57 -5.69 -1.91 -7.27
CA MET A 57 -4.82 -1.87 -6.10
C MET A 57 -4.43 -0.42 -5.80
N LEU A 58 -4.39 -0.08 -4.52
CA LEU A 58 -3.85 1.17 -4.01
C LEU A 58 -2.41 0.95 -3.60
N TYR A 59 -1.51 1.83 -4.03
CA TYR A 59 -0.08 1.76 -3.77
C TYR A 59 0.37 2.97 -2.96
N GLN A 60 1.16 2.74 -1.92
CA GLN A 60 1.81 3.79 -1.13
C GLN A 60 3.21 3.32 -0.78
N GLY A 61 4.26 4.10 -1.06
CA GLY A 61 5.61 3.61 -0.81
C GLY A 61 6.72 4.64 -0.99
N ALA A 62 7.94 4.18 -0.80
CA ALA A 62 9.14 4.89 -1.20
C ALA A 62 9.12 5.16 -2.71
N ARG A 63 9.65 6.32 -3.12
CA ARG A 63 9.78 6.68 -4.54
C ARG A 63 10.95 6.01 -5.21
N SER A 64 11.99 5.74 -4.43
CA SER A 64 13.23 5.17 -4.93
C SER A 64 14.02 4.47 -3.84
N VAL A 65 14.95 3.63 -4.27
CA VAL A 65 16.00 3.02 -3.46
C VAL A 65 17.32 3.14 -4.20
N THR A 66 18.44 3.19 -3.48
CA THR A 66 19.75 3.18 -4.15
C THR A 66 20.18 1.75 -4.48
N ALA A 67 21.03 1.60 -5.49
CA ALA A 67 21.65 0.30 -5.79
C ALA A 67 22.44 -0.27 -4.59
N ALA A 68 23.06 0.59 -3.77
CA ALA A 68 23.77 0.18 -2.56
C ALA A 68 22.81 -0.40 -1.51
N GLU A 69 21.66 0.24 -1.28
CA GLU A 69 20.63 -0.28 -0.38
C GLU A 69 20.09 -1.62 -0.86
N ARG A 70 19.82 -1.76 -2.17
CA ARG A 70 19.32 -3.02 -2.74
C ARG A 70 20.34 -4.17 -2.62
N ARG A 71 21.64 -3.87 -2.76
CA ARG A 71 22.72 -4.85 -2.52
C ARG A 71 22.84 -5.24 -1.05
N ALA A 72 22.67 -4.28 -0.14
CA ALA A 72 22.75 -4.51 1.30
C ALA A 72 21.54 -5.27 1.86
N LEU A 73 20.40 -5.21 1.16
CA LEU A 73 19.13 -5.80 1.56
C LEU A 73 18.59 -6.77 0.48
N PRO A 74 19.23 -7.94 0.28
CA PRO A 74 18.99 -8.80 -0.88
C PRO A 74 17.71 -9.65 -0.78
N TYR A 75 16.91 -9.52 0.27
CA TYR A 75 15.67 -10.28 0.43
C TYR A 75 14.46 -9.35 0.28
N LYS A 76 13.55 -9.69 -0.62
CA LYS A 76 12.23 -9.07 -0.69
C LYS A 76 11.26 -9.88 0.14
N ILE A 77 10.78 -9.30 1.23
CA ILE A 77 9.86 -9.93 2.17
C ILE A 77 8.51 -9.23 2.08
N ARG A 78 7.43 -10.02 2.02
CA ARG A 78 6.06 -9.53 2.01
C ARG A 78 5.32 -10.04 3.23
N ILE A 79 4.75 -9.12 4.00
CA ILE A 79 3.78 -9.41 5.06
C ILE A 79 2.40 -9.20 4.47
N THR A 80 1.56 -10.23 4.48
CA THR A 80 0.20 -10.18 3.93
C THR A 80 -0.83 -10.33 5.05
N TRP A 81 -1.82 -9.45 5.06
CA TRP A 81 -3.02 -9.56 5.89
C TRP A 81 -4.25 -9.64 4.99
N LYS A 82 -5.00 -10.74 5.08
CA LYS A 82 -6.29 -10.89 4.39
C LYS A 82 -7.44 -10.37 5.24
N TYR A 83 -8.34 -9.61 4.64
CA TYR A 83 -9.53 -9.07 5.30
C TYR A 83 -10.80 -9.53 4.57
N THR A 84 -11.94 -9.50 5.26
CA THR A 84 -13.21 -10.06 4.74
C THR A 84 -14.15 -9.03 4.12
N ALA A 85 -13.85 -7.73 4.28
CA ALA A 85 -14.62 -6.67 3.66
C ALA A 85 -14.68 -6.86 2.13
N LYS A 86 -15.87 -6.67 1.55
CA LYS A 86 -16.10 -6.80 0.09
C LYS A 86 -15.64 -5.57 -0.69
N THR A 87 -15.19 -4.53 0.00
CA THR A 87 -14.67 -3.28 -0.57
C THR A 87 -13.17 -3.36 -0.80
N LEU A 88 -12.65 -2.47 -1.65
CA LEU A 88 -11.21 -2.32 -1.87
C LEU A 88 -10.45 -1.91 -0.59
N ARG A 89 -11.13 -1.24 0.35
CA ARG A 89 -10.56 -0.83 1.63
C ARG A 89 -10.97 -1.81 2.75
N PRO A 90 -10.06 -2.14 3.68
CA PRO A 90 -10.42 -2.90 4.89
C PRO A 90 -11.46 -2.16 5.74
N ALA A 91 -12.20 -2.92 6.56
CA ALA A 91 -13.14 -2.33 7.51
C ALA A 91 -12.40 -1.49 8.57
N PRO A 92 -13.04 -0.46 9.18
CA PRO A 92 -12.37 0.41 10.16
C PRO A 92 -11.66 -0.33 11.30
N ARG A 93 -12.26 -1.41 11.82
CA ARG A 93 -11.66 -2.26 12.85
C ARG A 93 -10.37 -2.93 12.37
N ASP A 94 -10.35 -3.44 11.15
CA ASP A 94 -9.16 -4.05 10.57
C ASP A 94 -8.08 -3.00 10.32
N LEU A 95 -8.46 -1.82 9.80
CA LEU A 95 -7.55 -0.70 9.60
C LEU A 95 -6.84 -0.30 10.89
N SER A 96 -7.56 -0.14 12.00
CA SER A 96 -6.93 0.20 13.29
C SER A 96 -5.92 -0.85 13.75
N ARG A 97 -6.23 -2.14 13.57
CA ARG A 97 -5.31 -3.22 13.95
C ARG A 97 -4.11 -3.34 13.01
N MET A 98 -4.33 -3.15 11.72
CA MET A 98 -3.28 -3.12 10.70
C MET A 98 -2.32 -1.97 10.97
N GLU A 99 -2.83 -0.79 11.34
CA GLU A 99 -2.01 0.37 11.67
C GLU A 99 -1.21 0.17 12.96
N GLN A 100 -1.83 -0.40 14.00
CA GLN A 100 -1.12 -0.79 15.21
C GLN A 100 0.04 -1.74 14.90
N MET A 101 -0.21 -2.80 14.13
CA MET A 101 0.81 -3.76 13.73
C MET A 101 1.93 -3.09 12.90
N ARG A 102 1.58 -2.25 11.92
CA ARG A 102 2.54 -1.50 11.10
C ARG A 102 3.42 -0.59 11.97
N SER A 103 2.83 0.10 12.95
CA SER A 103 3.55 1.00 13.87
C SER A 103 4.54 0.27 14.78
N LEU A 104 4.35 -1.04 15.01
CA LEU A 104 5.28 -1.87 15.77
C LEU A 104 6.37 -2.46 14.89
N ILE A 105 6.00 -3.00 13.72
CA ILE A 105 6.95 -3.69 12.84
C ILE A 105 7.92 -2.74 12.18
N VAL A 106 7.41 -1.66 11.54
CA VAL A 106 8.22 -0.82 10.66
C VAL A 106 9.43 -0.22 11.42
N PRO A 107 9.26 0.41 12.59
CA PRO A 107 10.41 0.93 13.34
C PRO A 107 11.38 -0.18 13.78
N ALA A 108 10.85 -1.30 14.29
CA ALA A 108 11.67 -2.39 14.83
C ALA A 108 12.64 -2.98 13.80
N VAL A 109 12.22 -3.10 12.54
CA VAL A 109 13.05 -3.64 11.46
C VAL A 109 13.91 -2.57 10.77
N GLN A 110 13.51 -1.29 10.82
CA GLN A 110 14.25 -0.19 10.18
C GLN A 110 15.36 0.39 11.07
N GLU A 111 15.10 0.64 12.36
CA GLU A 111 16.09 1.24 13.28
C GLU A 111 17.34 0.39 13.44
N GLN A 112 17.19 -0.93 13.31
CA GLN A 112 18.29 -1.90 13.38
C GLN A 112 18.99 -2.13 12.03
N GLY A 113 18.58 -1.41 10.98
CA GLY A 113 19.10 -1.59 9.61
C GLY A 113 18.82 -2.99 9.04
N LEU A 114 17.86 -3.73 9.62
CA LEU A 114 17.51 -5.08 9.19
C LEU A 114 16.71 -5.07 7.90
N ALA A 115 15.90 -4.04 7.71
CA ALA A 115 15.08 -3.86 6.52
C ALA A 115 14.78 -2.40 6.20
N LYS A 116 14.32 -2.17 4.98
CA LYS A 116 13.74 -0.93 4.49
C LYS A 116 12.33 -1.22 4.01
N TRP A 117 11.35 -0.48 4.52
CA TRP A 117 10.00 -0.53 3.99
C TRP A 117 10.00 0.05 2.56
N LEU A 118 9.42 -0.71 1.64
CA LEU A 118 9.34 -0.35 0.23
C LEU A 118 8.00 0.27 -0.08
N CYS A 119 6.93 -0.46 0.19
CA CYS A 119 5.58 -0.07 -0.17
C CYS A 119 4.54 -0.87 0.60
N THR A 120 3.33 -0.33 0.61
CA THR A 120 2.09 -0.95 1.03
C THR A 120 1.16 -1.02 -0.16
N VAL A 121 0.59 -2.20 -0.38
CA VAL A 121 -0.35 -2.46 -1.46
C VAL A 121 -1.67 -2.92 -0.85
N THR A 122 -2.76 -2.26 -1.22
CA THR A 122 -4.11 -2.57 -0.73
C THR A 122 -5.02 -2.89 -1.89
N GLY A 123 -5.54 -4.12 -1.94
CA GLY A 123 -6.45 -4.56 -2.98
C GLY A 123 -6.67 -6.06 -2.94
N GLY A 124 -7.64 -6.58 -3.70
CA GLY A 124 -7.91 -8.02 -3.74
C GLY A 124 -8.17 -8.66 -2.37
N GLN A 125 -8.86 -7.95 -1.46
CA GLN A 125 -9.16 -8.42 -0.09
C GLN A 125 -7.93 -8.67 0.79
N GLN A 126 -6.82 -8.01 0.49
CA GLN A 126 -5.60 -8.08 1.28
C GLN A 126 -4.87 -6.74 1.36
N VAL A 127 -4.06 -6.59 2.40
CA VAL A 127 -3.03 -5.56 2.52
C VAL A 127 -1.68 -6.26 2.57
N GLN A 128 -0.73 -5.77 1.79
CA GLN A 128 0.64 -6.27 1.75
C GLN A 128 1.61 -5.16 2.11
N TRP A 129 2.51 -5.42 3.07
CA TRP A 129 3.66 -4.57 3.37
C TRP A 129 4.90 -5.26 2.84
N ILE A 130 5.62 -4.57 1.96
CA ILE A 130 6.75 -5.11 1.23
C ILE A 130 8.01 -4.42 1.72
N PHE A 131 9.04 -5.21 1.98
CA PHE A 131 10.31 -4.78 2.55
C PHE A 131 11.46 -5.34 1.74
N TYR A 132 12.54 -4.58 1.64
CA TYR A 132 13.87 -5.15 1.41
C TYR A 132 14.53 -5.42 2.75
N ALA A 133 15.12 -6.60 2.92
CA ALA A 133 15.69 -7.07 4.17
C ALA A 133 17.07 -7.70 3.98
N LYS A 134 17.89 -7.66 5.03
CA LYS A 134 19.23 -8.23 5.08
C LYS A 134 19.20 -9.76 5.07
N SER A 135 18.29 -10.35 5.83
CA SER A 135 17.98 -11.78 5.82
C SER A 135 16.56 -12.04 6.28
N GLU A 136 16.00 -13.17 5.88
CA GLU A 136 14.69 -13.65 6.35
C GLU A 136 14.68 -13.84 7.87
N GLU A 137 15.69 -14.53 8.40
CA GLU A 137 15.76 -14.89 9.82
C GLU A 137 15.79 -13.67 10.74
N THR A 138 16.65 -12.68 10.43
CA THR A 138 16.78 -11.49 11.28
C THR A 138 15.55 -10.60 11.18
N PHE A 139 14.94 -10.51 10.00
CA PHE A 139 13.67 -9.81 9.81
C PHE A 139 12.56 -10.45 10.65
N MET A 140 12.39 -11.77 10.54
CA MET A 140 11.35 -12.50 11.28
C MET A 140 11.57 -12.42 12.79
N ALA A 141 12.81 -12.49 13.26
CA ALA A 141 13.14 -12.28 14.67
C ALA A 141 12.74 -10.88 15.15
N GLY A 142 13.04 -9.83 14.37
CA GLY A 142 12.65 -8.45 14.66
C GLY A 142 11.12 -8.26 14.70
N VAL A 143 10.40 -8.83 13.73
CA VAL A 143 8.93 -8.83 13.69
C VAL A 143 8.36 -9.55 14.91
N ASN A 144 8.81 -10.76 15.21
CA ASN A 144 8.31 -11.54 16.34
C ASN A 144 8.56 -10.82 17.68
N ALA A 145 9.74 -10.22 17.87
CA ALA A 145 10.06 -9.45 19.06
C ALA A 145 9.15 -8.21 19.20
N ALA A 146 8.92 -7.48 18.10
CA ALA A 146 8.06 -6.30 18.08
C ALA A 146 6.60 -6.65 18.39
N LEU A 147 6.12 -7.80 17.92
CA LEU A 147 4.75 -8.22 18.10
C LEU A 147 4.50 -9.01 19.38
N ALA A 148 5.54 -9.46 20.10
CA ALA A 148 5.43 -10.37 21.24
C ALA A 148 4.46 -9.89 22.35
N LYS A 149 4.36 -8.57 22.56
CA LYS A 149 3.48 -7.95 23.58
C LYS A 149 2.13 -7.50 23.04
N SER A 150 1.90 -7.69 21.75
CA SER A 150 0.65 -7.36 21.08
C SER A 150 -0.08 -8.65 20.70
N GLY A 151 -1.41 -8.65 20.78
CA GLY A 151 -2.21 -9.85 20.51
C GLY A 151 -1.98 -10.44 19.11
N PRO A 152 -2.48 -11.66 18.85
CA PRO A 152 -2.19 -12.39 17.62
C PRO A 152 -2.69 -11.65 16.36
N TYR A 153 -1.86 -11.59 15.33
CA TYR A 153 -2.20 -11.02 14.03
C TYR A 153 -2.26 -12.12 12.94
N PRO A 154 -3.21 -12.05 12.00
CA PRO A 154 -3.37 -13.07 10.95
C PRO A 154 -2.40 -12.79 9.78
N LEU A 155 -1.09 -12.83 10.06
CA LEU A 155 -0.05 -12.50 9.09
C LEU A 155 0.40 -13.74 8.31
N ALA A 156 0.57 -13.60 7.01
CA ALA A 156 1.27 -14.55 6.15
C ALA A 156 2.54 -13.90 5.60
N PHE A 157 3.62 -14.67 5.48
CA PHE A 157 4.92 -14.18 5.03
C PHE A 157 5.34 -14.89 3.76
N THR A 158 5.87 -14.12 2.80
CA THR A 158 6.58 -14.67 1.65
C THR A 158 7.93 -13.97 1.50
N THR A 159 8.94 -14.73 1.13
CA THR A 159 10.32 -14.23 1.01
C THR A 159 10.91 -14.68 -0.32
N HIS A 160 11.56 -13.76 -1.02
CA HIS A 160 12.32 -14.04 -2.23
C HIS A 160 13.68 -13.38 -2.15
N LYS A 161 14.74 -14.11 -2.46
CA LYS A 161 16.08 -13.53 -2.61
C LYS A 161 16.16 -12.88 -3.99
N GLU A 162 16.40 -11.58 -4.03
CA GLU A 162 16.67 -10.86 -5.27
C GLU A 162 18.17 -10.84 -5.53
N LEU A 163 18.57 -11.22 -6.74
CA LEU A 163 19.93 -10.91 -7.19
C LEU A 163 20.03 -9.41 -7.42
N ALA A 164 21.10 -8.81 -6.89
CA ALA A 164 21.42 -7.43 -7.22
C ALA A 164 21.60 -7.30 -8.73
N PRO A 165 21.14 -6.20 -9.35
CA PRO A 165 21.33 -5.98 -10.77
C PRO A 165 22.83 -6.09 -11.11
N SER A 166 23.14 -6.95 -12.07
CA SER A 166 24.48 -7.18 -12.61
C SER A 166 24.88 -6.00 -13.51
N GLY A 167 25.17 -4.87 -12.89
CA GLY A 167 25.74 -3.71 -13.54
C GLY A 167 26.96 -3.24 -12.75
N GLU A 168 28.16 -3.51 -13.28
CA GLU A 168 29.36 -2.76 -12.90
C GLU A 168 29.18 -1.32 -13.41
N MET A 169 28.60 -0.45 -12.60
CA MET A 169 28.74 0.99 -12.81
C MET A 169 28.69 1.67 -11.44
N GLY A 170 29.84 2.26 -11.07
CA GLY A 170 30.00 2.99 -9.83
C GLY A 170 29.21 4.30 -9.87
N GLY A 171 28.22 4.41 -8.98
CA GLY A 171 27.45 5.64 -8.77
C GLY A 171 26.29 5.39 -7.82
N ALA A 172 25.80 6.46 -7.18
CA ALA A 172 24.56 6.48 -6.40
C ALA A 172 23.34 6.35 -7.33
N GLU A 173 23.27 5.25 -8.08
CA GLU A 173 22.20 5.00 -9.02
C GLU A 173 20.90 4.78 -8.24
N THR A 174 19.94 5.65 -8.52
CA THR A 174 18.64 5.69 -7.85
C THR A 174 17.67 4.85 -8.68
N ILE A 175 17.23 3.73 -8.11
CA ILE A 175 16.26 2.81 -8.70
C ILE A 175 14.86 3.34 -8.34
N ARG A 176 14.05 3.68 -9.35
CA ARG A 176 12.66 4.10 -9.17
C ARG A 176 11.81 2.92 -8.68
N ILE A 177 10.97 3.17 -7.68
CA ILE A 177 10.00 2.18 -7.18
C ILE A 177 8.63 2.50 -7.79
N THR A 178 8.14 1.54 -8.55
CA THR A 178 6.87 1.57 -9.27
C THR A 178 5.92 0.53 -8.65
N PRO A 179 4.60 0.63 -8.87
CA PRO A 179 3.66 -0.41 -8.48
C PRO A 179 4.10 -1.82 -8.92
N LYS A 180 4.64 -1.96 -10.13
CA LYS A 180 5.19 -3.21 -10.67
C LYS A 180 6.41 -3.68 -9.89
N THR A 181 7.46 -2.87 -9.73
CA THR A 181 8.67 -3.28 -8.98
C THR A 181 8.43 -3.46 -7.48
N CYS A 182 7.43 -2.79 -6.94
CA CYS A 182 6.91 -3.05 -5.60
C CYS A 182 6.35 -4.49 -5.50
N MET A 183 5.56 -4.92 -6.49
CA MET A 183 4.83 -6.19 -6.48
C MET A 183 5.56 -7.39 -7.09
N GLU A 184 6.58 -7.19 -7.90
CA GLU A 184 7.37 -8.25 -8.56
C GLU A 184 8.75 -8.31 -7.93
#